data_AF-A0AAU2JHW7-F1
#
_entry.id   AF-A0AAU2JHW7-F1
#
_cell.length_a   1.000
_cell.length_b   1.000
_cell.length_c   1.000
_cell.angle_alpha   90.00
_cell.angle_beta   90.00
_cell.angle_gamma   90.00
#
_symmetry.space_group_name_H-M   'P 1'
#
loop_
_entity.id
_entity.type
_entity.pdbx_description
1 polymer ?
#
loop_
_entity_poly.entity_id
_entity_poly.type
_entity_poly.pdbx_seq_one_letter_code
_entity_poly.pdbx_strand_id
1 'polypeptide(L)' 'MAREGKHVVGRQHVEERPDGTPVRLGVFLSNQKNRRDRLSEQQLAALANLGYDWAA' A
#
# COMPACT_ATOMS: atom_id res chain seq x y z
N MET A 1 -19.27 -2.05 11.46
CA MET A 1 -18.79 -2.26 10.08
C MET A 1 -17.33 -2.68 10.17
N ALA A 2 -17.08 -3.99 10.25
CA ALA A 2 -15.72 -4.53 10.35
C ALA A 2 -15.01 -4.33 9.01
N ARG A 3 -13.86 -3.64 9.01
CA ARG A 3 -13.02 -3.50 7.81
C ARG A 3 -12.34 -4.85 7.61
N GLU A 4 -12.97 -5.71 6.82
CA GLU A 4 -12.42 -7.00 6.42
C GLU A 4 -11.07 -6.75 5.73
N GLY A 5 -9.99 -7.24 6.35
CA GLY A 5 -8.63 -7.17 5.85
C GLY A 5 -8.46 -8.01 4.58
N LYS A 6 -8.99 -7.53 3.45
CA LYS A 6 -8.69 -8.11 2.14
C LYS A 6 -7.33 -7.59 1.67
N HIS A 7 -6.29 -8.39 1.92
CA HIS A 7 -4.92 -8.19 1.42
C HIS A 7 -4.81 -8.23 -0.11
N VAL A 8 -5.83 -8.68 -0.83
CA VAL A 8 -5.84 -8.69 -2.30
C VAL A 8 -6.54 -7.43 -2.80
N VAL A 9 -5.82 -6.32 -2.66
CA VAL A 9 -6.27 -5.04 -3.16
C VAL A 9 -6.08 -5.05 -4.69
N GLY A 10 -7.17 -5.24 -5.45
CA GLY A 10 -7.11 -5.19 -6.92
C GLY A 10 -6.49 -3.86 -7.38
N ARG A 11 -5.80 -3.83 -8.51
CA ARG A 11 -5.09 -2.63 -9.04
C ARG A 11 -5.94 -1.33 -9.04
N GLN A 12 -7.26 -1.47 -9.06
CA GLN A 12 -8.23 -0.39 -9.11
C GLN A 12 -8.74 0.07 -7.74
N HIS A 13 -8.18 -0.42 -6.63
CA HIS A 13 -8.61 0.03 -5.31
C HIS A 13 -8.28 1.49 -5.10
N VAL A 14 -9.34 2.23 -4.80
CA VAL A 14 -9.29 3.65 -4.49
C VAL A 14 -9.69 3.80 -3.04
N GLU A 15 -8.85 4.47 -2.25
CA GLU A 15 -9.25 4.96 -0.94
C GLU A 15 -9.48 6.45 -1.00
N GLU A 16 -10.51 6.92 -0.31
CA GLU A 16 -10.71 8.34 -0.09
C GLU A 16 -9.84 8.76 1.10
N ARG A 17 -8.90 9.67 0.84
CA ARG A 17 -8.11 10.28 1.91
C ARG A 17 -8.99 11.24 2.72
N PRO A 18 -8.56 11.60 3.95
CA PRO A 18 -9.29 12.57 4.79
C PRO A 18 -9.50 13.94 4.14
N ASP A 19 -8.71 14.26 3.11
CA ASP A 19 -8.81 15.48 2.30
C ASP A 19 -9.79 15.35 1.11
N GLY A 20 -10.52 14.24 1.01
CA GLY A 20 -11.46 13.95 -0.08
C GLY A 20 -10.79 13.53 -1.39
N THR A 21 -9.46 13.35 -1.42
CA THR A 21 -8.78 12.95 -2.65
C THR A 21 -8.78 11.43 -2.82
N PRO A 22 -9.17 10.92 -4.01
CA PRO A 22 -9.11 9.50 -4.30
C PRO A 22 -7.67 9.06 -4.53
N VAL A 23 -7.14 8.17 -3.68
CA VAL A 23 -5.82 7.56 -3.85
C VAL A 23 -5.94 6.14 -4.40
N ARG A 24 -5.33 5.89 -5.56
CA ARG A 24 -5.29 4.56 -6.18
C ARG A 24 -4.21 3.72 -5.49
N LEU A 25 -4.57 3.02 -4.42
CA LEU A 25 -3.59 2.24 -3.64
C LEU A 25 -2.86 1.20 -4.49
N GLY A 26 -3.52 0.55 -5.44
CA GLY A 26 -2.87 -0.40 -6.35
C GLY A 26 -1.73 0.23 -7.17
N VAL A 27 -1.91 1.48 -7.63
CA VAL A 27 -0.87 2.24 -8.35
C VAL A 27 0.22 2.70 -7.39
N PHE A 28 -0.16 3.21 -6.21
CA PHE A 28 0.78 3.62 -5.17
C PHE A 28 1.72 2.47 -4.78
N LEU A 29 1.19 1.30 -4.47
CA LEU A 29 1.96 0.11 -4.11
C LEU A 29 2.84 -0.39 -5.25
N SER A 30 2.34 -0.34 -6.51
CA SER A 30 3.15 -0.71 -7.67
C SER A 30 4.35 0.23 -7.86
N ASN A 31 4.14 1.53 -7.67
CA ASN A 31 5.22 2.52 -7.69
C ASN A 31 6.21 2.33 -6.54
N GLN A 32 5.70 2.01 -5.35
CA GLN A 32 6.49 1.72 -4.16
C GLN A 32 7.38 0.50 -4.36
N LYS A 33 6.84 -0.58 -4.94
CA LYS A 33 7.59 -1.78 -5.31
C LYS A 33 8.66 -1.51 -6.36
N ASN A 34 8.35 -0.70 -7.38
CA ASN A 34 9.32 -0.31 -8.40
C ASN A 34 10.46 0.56 -7.87
N ARG A 35 10.20 1.36 -6.82
CA ARG A 35 11.20 2.23 -6.17
C ARG A 35 11.67 1.66 -4.84
N ARG A 36 11.59 0.34 -4.65
CA ARG A 36 12.00 -0.35 -3.42
C ARG A 36 13.43 0.01 -3.02
N ASP A 37 14.31 0.17 -4.00
CA ASP A 37 15.70 0.62 -3.87
C ASP A 37 15.87 2.00 -3.21
N ARG A 38 14.83 2.83 -3.24
CA ARG A 38 14.81 4.18 -2.66
C ARG A 38 14.06 4.27 -1.33
N LEU A 39 13.53 3.15 -0.83
CA LEU A 39 12.79 3.13 0.42
C LEU A 39 13.73 2.92 1.60
N SER A 40 13.47 3.62 2.69
CA SER A 40 14.18 3.35 3.94
C SER A 40 13.70 2.03 4.55
N GLU A 41 14.55 1.43 5.38
CA GLU A 41 14.20 0.21 6.13
C GLU A 41 12.93 0.39 6.96
N GLN A 42 12.70 1.58 7.52
CA GLN A 42 11.46 1.87 8.25
C GLN A 42 10.22 1.85 7.35
N GLN A 43 10.31 2.36 6.12
CA GLN A 43 9.21 2.32 5.16
C GLN A 43 8.92 0.88 4.71
N LEU A 44 9.97 0.09 4.48
CA LEU A 44 9.83 -1.33 4.15
C LEU A 44 9.22 -2.12 5.30
N ALA A 45 9.68 -1.91 6.53
CA ALA A 45 9.12 -2.53 7.73
C ALA A 45 7.65 -2.17 7.94
N ALA A 46 7.27 -0.91 7.70
CA ALA A 46 5.86 -0.48 7.77
C ALA A 46 5.00 -1.22 6.73
N LEU A 47 5.50 -1.42 5.51
CA LEU A 47 4.81 -2.19 4.47
C LEU A 47 4.75 -3.69 4.79
N ALA A 48 5.84 -4.26 5.33
CA ALA A 48 5.87 -5.65 5.76
C ALA A 48 4.86 -5.91 6.91
N ASN A 49 4.76 -4.99 7.87
CA ASN A 49 3.76 -5.05 8.96
C ASN A 49 2.32 -4.95 8.46
N LEU A 50 2.10 -4.29 7.32
CA LEU A 50 0.81 -4.28 6.63
C LEU A 50 0.57 -5.56 5.80
N GLY A 51 1.47 -6.54 5.87
CA GLY A 51 1.45 -7.84 5.19
C GLY A 51 1.69 -7.76 3.68
N TYR A 52 2.60 -6.88 3.26
CA TYR A 52 3.19 -6.92 1.93
C TYR A 52 4.48 -7.75 1.93
N ASP A 53 4.41 -9.01 1.52
CA ASP A 53 5.55 -9.96 1.54
C ASP A 53 6.76 -9.52 0.72
N TRP A 54 6.56 -8.68 -0.31
CA TRP A 54 7.66 -8.16 -1.13
C TRP A 54 8.50 -7.09 -0.41
N ALA A 55 7.97 -6.52 0.67
CA ALA A 55 8.62 -5.49 1.48
C ALA A 55 9.36 -6.06 2.71
N ALA A 56 9.20 -7.36 2.98
CA ALA A 56 9.99 -8.09 3.96
C ALA A 56 11.43 -8.37 3.46
#